data_AF-A0A956DXL7-F1
#
_entry.id   AF-A0A956DXL7-F1
#
_cell.length_a   1.000
_cell.length_b   1.000
_cell.length_c   1.000
_cell.angle_alpha   90.00
_cell.angle_beta   90.00
_cell.angle_gamma   90.00
#
_symmetry.space_group_name_H-M   'P 1'
#
loop_
_entity.id
_entity.type
_entity.pdbx_description
1 polymer ?
#
loop_
_entity_poly.entity_id
_entity_poly.type
_entity_poly.pdbx_seq_one_letter_code
_entity_poly.pdbx_strand_id
1 'polypeptide(L)'
;MGNPLVLCIPGPWADRTAFLQAAVRHQPSGRFLCVGHLLSDSTTGERVELDFQGPDAHMREAFQIAGQGHLDDTLLEAVADHRSVVYLIFPLDFAAEQQRIQRFTSLLRDLGGIALKVESSGIAHSWEHWFELLGGTRLDQYSACVTLIGGERYYYSCGMHHFGSPDSAISRSVRDTEAAYTLNVFNLYILEESPKLEDGHTFSIAADAPKFRLRHVSDERHSPDDLFHNPQGLWCLDLLAN
;
A
#
# COMPACT_ATOMS: atom_id res chain seq x y z
N MET A 1 8.53 3.66 16.94
CA MET A 1 8.78 2.83 15.73
C MET A 1 7.63 3.14 14.79
N GLY A 2 7.89 3.46 13.53
CA GLY A 2 6.80 3.75 12.57
C GLY A 2 5.97 2.50 12.28
N ASN A 3 4.74 2.69 11.79
CA ASN A 3 3.84 1.59 11.44
C ASN A 3 4.40 0.79 10.26
N PRO A 4 4.40 -0.55 10.31
CA PRO A 4 5.02 -1.37 9.27
C PRO A 4 4.27 -1.31 7.94
N LEU A 5 4.95 -1.73 6.87
CA LEU A 5 4.25 -2.12 5.65
C LEU A 5 3.64 -3.50 5.87
N VAL A 6 2.31 -3.61 5.75
CA VAL A 6 1.57 -4.86 5.99
C VAL A 6 0.84 -5.25 4.71
N LEU A 7 1.08 -6.47 4.25
CA LEU A 7 0.43 -7.04 3.06
C LEU A 7 -0.48 -8.17 3.52
N CYS A 8 -1.77 -8.11 3.15
CA CYS A 8 -2.78 -9.12 3.40
C CYS A 8 -2.98 -9.97 2.15
N ILE A 9 -2.85 -11.30 2.28
CA ILE A 9 -2.96 -12.26 1.19
C ILE A 9 -3.95 -13.37 1.58
N PRO A 10 -5.20 -13.34 1.10
CA PRO A 10 -6.12 -14.47 1.25
C PRO A 10 -5.68 -15.65 0.38
N GLY A 11 -5.91 -16.88 0.85
CA GLY A 11 -5.54 -18.08 0.12
C GLY A 11 -6.32 -19.34 0.52
N PRO A 12 -6.04 -20.47 -0.17
CA PRO A 12 -6.81 -21.71 -0.06
C PRO A 12 -6.34 -22.62 1.08
N TRP A 13 -5.39 -22.17 1.90
CA TRP A 13 -4.74 -23.02 2.90
C TRP A 13 -5.74 -23.41 3.98
N ALA A 14 -5.84 -24.70 4.25
CA ALA A 14 -6.81 -25.22 5.22
C ALA A 14 -6.54 -24.74 6.65
N ASP A 15 -5.26 -24.67 6.97
CA ASP A 15 -4.70 -24.29 8.25
C ASP A 15 -3.23 -23.92 8.06
N ARG A 16 -2.60 -23.48 9.15
CA ARG A 16 -1.20 -23.09 9.15
C ARG A 16 -0.28 -24.23 8.73
N THR A 17 -0.57 -25.47 9.14
CA THR A 17 0.26 -26.63 8.79
C THR A 17 0.25 -26.89 7.30
N ALA A 18 -0.90 -26.80 6.64
CA ALA A 18 -1.04 -26.92 5.19
C ALA A 18 -0.24 -25.83 4.46
N PHE A 19 -0.31 -24.58 4.92
CA PHE A 19 0.49 -23.49 4.38
C PHE A 19 1.99 -23.76 4.51
N LEU A 20 2.46 -24.17 5.69
CA LEU A 20 3.87 -24.48 5.92
C LEU A 20 4.37 -25.63 5.04
N GLN A 21 3.58 -26.68 4.88
CA GLN A 21 3.92 -27.78 3.99
C GLN A 21 4.03 -27.32 2.53
N ALA A 22 3.15 -26.42 2.08
CA ALA A 22 3.21 -25.84 0.75
C ALA A 22 4.49 -25.01 0.56
N ALA A 23 4.83 -24.15 1.52
CA ALA A 23 6.07 -23.35 1.50
C ALA A 23 7.33 -24.21 1.43
N VAL A 24 7.44 -25.26 2.24
CA VAL A 24 8.60 -26.18 2.26
C VAL A 24 8.72 -26.97 0.95
N ARG A 25 7.61 -27.30 0.31
CA ARG A 25 7.57 -28.06 -0.96
C ARG A 25 7.73 -27.19 -2.20
N HIS A 26 7.62 -25.86 -2.07
CA HIS A 26 7.85 -24.91 -3.16
C HIS A 26 9.26 -25.09 -3.71
N GLN A 27 9.39 -25.09 -5.04
CA GLN A 27 10.65 -25.43 -5.69
C GLN A 27 11.62 -24.24 -5.74
N PRO A 28 12.92 -24.44 -5.43
CA PRO A 28 13.52 -25.69 -4.98
C PRO A 28 13.13 -26.05 -3.53
N SER A 29 12.73 -27.31 -3.31
CA SER A 29 12.24 -27.78 -2.00
C SER A 29 13.18 -27.40 -0.86
N GLY A 30 12.62 -26.94 0.26
CA GLY A 30 13.36 -26.56 1.45
C GLY A 30 13.98 -25.15 1.40
N ARG A 31 13.81 -24.42 0.30
CA ARG A 31 14.26 -23.02 0.21
C ARG A 31 13.51 -22.11 1.17
N PHE A 32 12.19 -22.24 1.23
CA PHE A 32 11.37 -21.42 2.11
C PHE A 32 11.00 -22.19 3.37
N LEU A 33 11.33 -21.62 4.52
CA LEU A 33 11.13 -22.23 5.82
C LEU A 33 10.44 -21.23 6.74
N CYS A 34 9.52 -21.72 7.56
CA CYS A 34 8.91 -20.92 8.60
C CYS A 34 9.34 -21.40 9.98
N VAL A 35 9.83 -20.49 10.81
CA VAL A 35 10.22 -20.75 12.21
C VAL A 35 9.55 -19.70 13.08
N GLY A 36 8.65 -20.14 13.97
CA GLY A 36 7.81 -19.21 14.72
C GLY A 36 6.97 -18.36 13.77
N HIS A 37 7.04 -17.03 13.90
CA HIS A 37 6.38 -16.03 13.05
C HIS A 37 7.28 -15.53 11.91
N LEU A 38 8.41 -16.19 11.61
CA LEU A 38 9.33 -15.75 10.57
C LEU A 38 9.27 -16.70 9.39
N LEU A 39 9.08 -16.15 8.19
CA LEU A 39 9.24 -16.84 6.92
C LEU A 39 10.59 -16.43 6.31
N SER A 40 11.43 -17.40 5.98
CA SER A 40 12.81 -17.18 5.54
C SER A 40 13.07 -17.80 4.17
N ASP A 41 13.86 -17.13 3.34
CA ASP A 41 14.49 -17.70 2.14
C ASP A 41 15.90 -18.16 2.53
N SER A 42 16.12 -19.47 2.59
CA SER A 42 17.41 -20.05 2.99
C SER A 42 18.53 -19.78 2.01
N THR A 43 18.22 -19.39 0.76
CA THR A 43 19.23 -19.06 -0.24
C THR A 43 19.79 -17.66 -0.02
N THR A 44 18.95 -16.68 0.32
CA THR A 44 19.40 -15.28 0.54
C THR A 44 19.66 -14.96 2.01
N GLY A 45 19.13 -15.77 2.94
CA GLY A 45 19.13 -15.49 4.38
C GLY A 45 18.12 -14.41 4.79
N GLU A 46 17.34 -13.89 3.84
CA GLU A 46 16.31 -12.90 4.10
C GLU A 46 15.13 -13.55 4.82
N ARG A 47 14.46 -12.74 5.65
CA ARG A 47 13.31 -13.16 6.44
C ARG A 47 12.24 -12.08 6.43
N VAL A 48 11.00 -12.46 6.58
CA VAL A 48 9.87 -11.55 6.77
C VAL A 48 9.03 -12.07 7.93
N GLU A 49 8.46 -11.15 8.71
CA GLU A 49 7.47 -11.54 9.70
C GLU A 49 6.18 -11.95 9.00
N LEU A 50 5.59 -13.04 9.48
CA LEU A 50 4.42 -13.68 8.94
C LEU A 50 3.44 -13.96 10.08
N ASP A 51 2.23 -13.47 9.88
CA ASP A 51 1.08 -13.84 10.70
C ASP A 51 0.07 -14.65 9.86
N PHE A 52 -0.43 -15.73 10.43
CA PHE A 52 -1.39 -16.63 9.77
C PHE A 52 -2.69 -16.61 10.54
N GLN A 53 -3.77 -16.26 9.86
CA GLN A 53 -5.10 -16.14 10.43
C GLN A 53 -6.09 -17.08 9.72
N GLY A 54 -7.17 -17.41 10.42
CA GLY A 54 -8.30 -18.12 9.84
C GLY A 54 -9.03 -17.30 8.76
N PRO A 55 -10.12 -17.82 8.19
CA PRO A 55 -10.90 -17.07 7.22
C PRO A 55 -11.59 -15.87 7.88
N ASP A 56 -11.74 -14.78 7.13
CA ASP A 56 -12.46 -13.57 7.55
C ASP A 56 -13.69 -13.35 6.66
N ALA A 57 -14.88 -13.33 7.27
CA ALA A 57 -16.14 -13.15 6.56
C ALA A 57 -16.24 -11.81 5.80
N HIS A 58 -15.45 -10.80 6.17
CA HIS A 58 -15.47 -9.47 5.54
C HIS A 58 -14.42 -9.31 4.43
N MET A 59 -13.65 -10.36 4.13
CA MET A 59 -12.52 -10.26 3.19
C MET A 59 -12.95 -9.79 1.79
N ARG A 60 -14.09 -10.27 1.28
CA ARG A 60 -14.64 -9.82 -0.01
C ARG A 60 -14.91 -8.32 -0.02
N GLU A 61 -15.60 -7.82 1.00
CA GLU A 61 -15.95 -6.40 1.12
C GLU A 61 -14.69 -5.54 1.25
N ALA A 62 -13.73 -5.97 2.07
CA ALA A 62 -12.46 -5.29 2.23
C ALA A 62 -11.69 -5.14 0.91
N PHE A 63 -11.64 -6.20 0.09
CA PHE A 63 -11.01 -6.15 -1.24
C PHE A 63 -11.82 -5.34 -2.24
N GLN A 64 -13.15 -5.40 -2.19
CA GLN A 64 -14.01 -4.60 -3.07
C GLN A 64 -13.81 -3.10 -2.85
N ILE A 65 -13.78 -2.66 -1.58
CA ILE A 65 -13.53 -1.26 -1.21
C ILE A 65 -12.10 -0.86 -1.61
N ALA A 66 -11.10 -1.65 -1.21
CA ALA A 66 -9.69 -1.34 -1.44
C ALA A 66 -9.29 -1.41 -2.93
N GLY A 67 -10.01 -2.19 -3.73
CA GLY A 67 -9.79 -2.30 -5.18
C GLY A 67 -10.35 -1.13 -5.98
N GLN A 68 -11.24 -0.32 -5.39
CA GLN A 68 -11.84 0.87 -6.02
C GLN A 68 -12.42 0.62 -7.42
N GLY A 69 -12.99 -0.58 -7.64
CA GLY A 69 -13.58 -0.99 -8.93
C GLY A 69 -12.59 -1.54 -9.96
N HIS A 70 -11.30 -1.68 -9.64
CA HIS A 70 -10.29 -2.26 -10.54
C HIS A 70 -10.18 -3.79 -10.44
N LEU A 71 -10.79 -4.40 -9.42
CA LEU A 71 -10.85 -5.85 -9.26
C LEU A 71 -12.16 -6.36 -9.85
N ASP A 72 -12.08 -7.38 -10.70
CA ASP A 72 -13.27 -8.00 -11.29
C ASP A 72 -14.03 -8.89 -10.29
N ASP A 73 -15.30 -9.15 -10.59
CA ASP A 73 -16.17 -9.94 -9.72
C ASP A 73 -15.69 -11.39 -9.54
N THR A 74 -15.00 -11.97 -10.53
CA THR A 74 -14.48 -13.35 -10.44
C THR A 74 -13.37 -13.43 -9.41
N LEU A 75 -12.47 -12.45 -9.38
CA LEU A 75 -11.44 -12.34 -8.37
C LEU A 75 -12.05 -12.09 -6.99
N LEU A 76 -13.07 -11.23 -6.88
CA LEU A 76 -13.75 -10.96 -5.61
C LEU A 76 -14.51 -12.19 -5.07
N GLU A 77 -15.05 -13.04 -5.96
CA GLU A 77 -15.62 -14.34 -5.59
C GLU A 77 -14.54 -15.30 -5.08
N ALA A 78 -13.40 -15.40 -5.77
CA ALA A 78 -12.28 -16.21 -5.30
C ALA A 78 -11.77 -15.75 -3.92
N VAL A 79 -11.69 -14.42 -3.71
CA VAL A 79 -11.36 -13.84 -2.40
C VAL A 79 -12.42 -14.21 -1.35
N ALA A 80 -13.71 -14.22 -1.69
CA ALA A 80 -14.77 -14.62 -0.76
C ALA A 80 -14.63 -16.09 -0.31
N ASP A 81 -14.17 -16.97 -1.21
CA ASP A 81 -14.00 -18.41 -0.97
C ASP A 81 -12.66 -18.80 -0.30
N HIS A 82 -11.85 -17.81 0.12
CA HIS A 82 -10.60 -18.08 0.83
C HIS A 82 -10.83 -18.87 2.13
N ARG A 83 -9.81 -19.62 2.53
CA ARG A 83 -9.86 -20.48 3.73
C ARG A 83 -9.02 -19.96 4.89
N SER A 84 -8.08 -19.07 4.59
CA SER A 84 -7.17 -18.47 5.55
C SER A 84 -6.51 -17.24 4.95
N VAL A 85 -5.86 -16.45 5.80
CA VAL A 85 -5.18 -15.22 5.42
C VAL A 85 -3.73 -15.27 5.91
N VAL A 86 -2.80 -14.86 5.06
CA VAL A 86 -1.40 -14.62 5.44
C VAL A 86 -1.14 -13.12 5.41
N TYR A 87 -0.60 -12.60 6.51
CA TYR A 87 -0.07 -11.24 6.57
C TYR A 87 1.45 -11.30 6.50
N LEU A 88 2.05 -10.51 5.61
CA LEU A 88 3.49 -10.27 5.56
C LEU A 88 3.79 -8.88 6.10
N ILE A 89 4.73 -8.80 7.04
CA ILE A 89 5.06 -7.57 7.77
C ILE A 89 6.50 -7.19 7.46
N PHE A 90 6.67 -6.01 6.83
CA PHE A 90 7.96 -5.44 6.44
C PHE A 90 8.24 -4.16 7.23
N PRO A 91 9.52 -3.80 7.43
CA PRO A 91 9.89 -2.46 7.85
C PRO A 91 9.27 -1.38 6.94
N LEU A 92 9.02 -0.21 7.51
CA LEU A 92 8.46 0.93 6.77
C LEU A 92 9.52 1.63 5.91
N ASP A 93 9.90 0.98 4.81
CA ASP A 93 10.78 1.53 3.77
C ASP A 93 10.55 0.74 2.47
N PHE A 94 9.53 1.11 1.68
CA PHE A 94 9.14 0.36 0.49
C PHE A 94 10.28 0.25 -0.53
N ALA A 95 11.08 1.31 -0.69
CA ALA A 95 12.17 1.34 -1.65
C ALA A 95 13.30 0.40 -1.24
N ALA A 96 13.70 0.39 0.04
CA ALA A 96 14.74 -0.53 0.52
C ALA A 96 14.25 -1.99 0.55
N GLU A 97 12.96 -2.22 0.75
CA GLU A 97 12.37 -3.55 0.91
C GLU A 97 11.87 -4.18 -0.40
N GLN A 98 11.94 -3.47 -1.53
CA GLN A 98 11.34 -3.88 -2.80
C GLN A 98 11.70 -5.31 -3.23
N GLN A 99 12.97 -5.71 -3.12
CA GLN A 99 13.41 -7.06 -3.50
C GLN A 99 12.83 -8.13 -2.57
N ARG A 100 12.74 -7.86 -1.27
CA ARG A 100 12.14 -8.75 -0.27
C ARG A 100 10.63 -8.86 -0.49
N ILE A 101 9.96 -7.73 -0.69
CA ILE A 101 8.54 -7.65 -1.03
C ILE A 101 8.25 -8.50 -2.27
N GLN A 102 9.00 -8.29 -3.36
CA GLN A 102 8.82 -9.05 -4.60
C GLN A 102 9.02 -10.55 -4.36
N ARG A 103 10.06 -10.94 -3.64
CA ARG A 103 10.39 -12.34 -3.36
C ARG A 103 9.29 -13.05 -2.58
N PHE A 104 8.89 -12.49 -1.44
CA PHE A 104 7.90 -13.14 -0.58
C PHE A 104 6.49 -13.07 -1.18
N THR A 105 6.11 -11.97 -1.84
CA THR A 105 4.81 -11.93 -2.56
C THR A 105 4.78 -12.92 -3.73
N SER A 106 5.89 -13.11 -4.46
CA SER A 106 5.97 -14.13 -5.51
C SER A 106 5.77 -15.53 -4.95
N LEU A 107 6.40 -15.84 -3.82
CA LEU A 107 6.15 -17.11 -3.13
C LEU A 107 4.66 -17.26 -2.81
N LEU A 108 4.05 -16.25 -2.18
CA LEU A 108 2.66 -16.35 -1.73
C LEU A 108 1.68 -16.52 -2.89
N ARG A 109 1.91 -15.86 -4.03
CA ARG A 109 1.20 -16.13 -5.29
C ARG A 109 1.38 -17.59 -5.71
N ASP A 110 2.62 -18.08 -5.78
CA ASP A 110 2.92 -19.44 -6.24
C ASP A 110 2.35 -20.53 -5.30
N LEU A 111 2.14 -20.20 -4.02
CA LEU A 111 1.48 -21.06 -3.03
C LEU A 111 -0.05 -21.03 -3.13
N GLY A 112 -0.60 -20.31 -4.11
CA GLY A 112 -2.04 -20.21 -4.37
C GLY A 112 -2.72 -19.03 -3.69
N GLY A 113 -1.99 -18.04 -3.17
CA GLY A 113 -2.57 -16.77 -2.73
C GLY A 113 -3.40 -16.16 -3.87
N ILE A 114 -4.52 -15.52 -3.53
CA ILE A 114 -5.54 -15.13 -4.52
C ILE A 114 -5.28 -13.72 -5.07
N ALA A 115 -5.05 -12.77 -4.18
CA ALA A 115 -4.80 -11.36 -4.45
C ALA A 115 -4.02 -10.76 -3.28
N LEU A 116 -3.68 -9.47 -3.37
CA LEU A 116 -2.97 -8.77 -2.31
C LEU A 116 -3.66 -7.45 -1.96
N LYS A 117 -3.75 -7.15 -0.67
CA LYS A 117 -4.13 -5.84 -0.15
C LYS A 117 -2.99 -5.26 0.68
N VAL A 118 -2.61 -4.02 0.40
CA VAL A 118 -1.70 -3.24 1.24
C VAL A 118 -2.52 -2.67 2.41
N GLU A 119 -2.46 -3.33 3.55
CA GLU A 119 -3.29 -2.99 4.72
C GLU A 119 -2.97 -1.61 5.29
N SER A 120 -1.70 -1.16 5.21
CA SER A 120 -1.31 0.15 5.73
C SER A 120 -1.67 1.34 4.83
N SER A 121 -2.27 1.13 3.66
CA SER A 121 -2.82 2.23 2.84
C SER A 121 -4.19 1.95 2.23
N GLY A 122 -4.72 0.73 2.37
CA GLY A 122 -6.08 0.41 1.99
C GLY A 122 -6.28 0.26 0.48
N ILE A 123 -5.23 -0.15 -0.24
CA ILE A 123 -5.28 -0.45 -1.68
C ILE A 123 -5.14 -1.96 -1.93
N ALA A 124 -5.91 -2.49 -2.87
CA ALA A 124 -5.85 -3.90 -3.25
C ALA A 124 -5.59 -4.10 -4.75
N HIS A 125 -4.85 -5.15 -5.07
CA HIS A 125 -4.35 -5.46 -6.40
C HIS A 125 -4.56 -6.93 -6.73
N SER A 126 -4.84 -7.23 -8.01
CA SER A 126 -4.59 -8.56 -8.55
C SER A 126 -3.08 -8.84 -8.58
N TRP A 127 -2.67 -10.09 -8.73
CA TRP A 127 -1.26 -10.41 -8.82
C TRP A 127 -0.61 -9.83 -10.07
N GLU A 128 -1.29 -9.88 -11.20
CA GLU A 128 -0.79 -9.35 -12.47
C GLU A 128 -0.48 -7.86 -12.33
N HIS A 129 -1.43 -7.10 -11.78
CA HIS A 129 -1.26 -5.66 -11.59
C HIS A 129 -0.20 -5.34 -10.54
N TRP A 130 -0.18 -6.07 -9.42
CA TRP A 130 0.84 -5.89 -8.38
C TRP A 130 2.26 -6.04 -8.92
N PHE A 131 2.54 -7.11 -9.70
CA PHE A 131 3.88 -7.34 -10.23
C PHE A 131 4.24 -6.40 -11.39
N GLU A 132 3.26 -5.94 -12.16
CA GLU A 132 3.45 -4.86 -13.13
C GLU A 132 3.91 -3.59 -12.40
N LEU A 133 3.19 -3.19 -11.34
CA LEU A 133 3.51 -1.97 -10.61
C LEU A 133 4.85 -2.05 -9.88
N LEU A 134 5.11 -3.17 -9.22
CA LEU A 134 6.33 -3.38 -8.44
C LEU A 134 7.59 -3.37 -9.31
N GLY A 135 7.49 -3.83 -10.56
CA GLY A 135 8.58 -3.84 -11.55
C GLY A 135 8.67 -2.58 -12.41
N GLY A 136 7.75 -1.63 -12.23
CA GLY A 136 7.60 -0.46 -13.09
C GLY A 136 8.43 0.77 -12.68
N THR A 137 7.98 1.91 -13.15
CA THR A 137 8.51 3.25 -12.89
C THR A 137 8.25 3.71 -11.45
N ARG A 138 8.74 4.91 -11.09
CA ARG A 138 8.44 5.52 -9.79
C ARG A 138 6.94 5.77 -9.61
N LEU A 139 6.25 6.19 -10.67
CA LEU A 139 4.79 6.35 -10.69
C LEU A 139 4.09 5.02 -10.38
N ASP A 140 4.55 3.93 -10.99
CA ASP A 140 3.95 2.62 -10.79
C ASP A 140 4.12 2.13 -9.34
N GLN A 141 5.32 2.33 -8.77
CA GLN A 141 5.60 2.03 -7.37
C GLN A 141 4.75 2.88 -6.41
N TYR A 142 4.58 4.18 -6.72
CA TYR A 142 3.66 5.06 -6.00
C TYR A 142 2.23 4.51 -6.05
N SER A 143 1.74 4.14 -7.24
CA SER A 143 0.40 3.56 -7.43
C SER A 143 0.22 2.20 -6.77
N ALA A 144 1.31 1.46 -6.49
CA ALA A 144 1.23 0.20 -5.76
C ALA A 144 0.82 0.39 -4.30
N CYS A 145 1.19 1.53 -3.70
CA CYS A 145 1.12 1.74 -2.26
C CYS A 145 0.28 2.94 -1.84
N VAL A 146 0.03 3.90 -2.72
CA VAL A 146 -0.69 5.13 -2.38
C VAL A 146 -2.07 5.14 -3.03
N THR A 147 -3.09 5.41 -2.23
CA THR A 147 -4.46 5.61 -2.70
C THR A 147 -4.94 7.02 -2.42
N LEU A 148 -5.94 7.47 -3.19
CA LEU A 148 -6.64 8.73 -2.95
C LEU A 148 -8.01 8.46 -2.34
N ILE A 149 -8.34 9.21 -1.29
CA ILE A 149 -9.55 9.06 -0.51
C ILE A 149 -10.38 10.34 -0.62
N GLY A 150 -11.67 10.18 -0.94
CA GLY A 150 -12.66 11.25 -0.91
C GLY A 150 -13.26 11.43 0.48
N GLY A 151 -12.55 12.07 1.40
CA GLY A 151 -13.07 12.40 2.73
C GLY A 151 -14.18 13.46 2.71
N GLU A 152 -14.80 13.75 3.86
CA GLU A 152 -15.94 14.68 3.92
C GLU A 152 -15.58 16.13 3.55
N ARG A 153 -14.38 16.60 3.94
CA ARG A 153 -13.94 18.00 3.75
C ARG A 153 -12.82 18.16 2.73
N TYR A 154 -12.02 17.10 2.55
CA TYR A 154 -10.84 17.10 1.71
C TYR A 154 -10.78 15.81 0.89
N TYR A 155 -10.22 15.89 -0.32
CA TYR A 155 -9.59 14.76 -0.97
C TYR A 155 -8.16 14.64 -0.44
N TYR A 156 -7.67 13.43 -0.19
CA TYR A 156 -6.33 13.24 0.36
C TYR A 156 -5.69 11.94 -0.07
N SER A 157 -4.36 11.87 -0.03
CA SER A 157 -3.61 10.62 -0.20
C SER A 157 -3.47 9.86 1.11
N CYS A 158 -3.36 8.53 0.99
CA CYS A 158 -2.97 7.65 2.07
C CYS A 158 -1.94 6.64 1.52
N GLY A 159 -0.78 6.55 2.18
CA GLY A 159 0.30 5.62 1.83
C GLY A 159 1.66 6.28 1.59
N MET A 160 1.76 7.62 1.61
CA MET A 160 3.06 8.29 1.39
C MET A 160 4.10 7.94 2.48
N HIS A 161 3.66 7.50 3.66
CA HIS A 161 4.54 7.03 4.73
C HIS A 161 5.36 5.79 4.34
N HIS A 162 4.90 4.97 3.38
CA HIS A 162 5.70 3.86 2.81
C HIS A 162 6.99 4.34 2.13
N PHE A 163 7.02 5.61 1.72
CA PHE A 163 8.16 6.29 1.10
C PHE A 163 8.80 7.33 2.03
N GLY A 164 8.45 7.32 3.33
CA GLY A 164 8.96 8.29 4.30
C GLY A 164 8.52 9.73 4.04
N SER A 165 7.38 9.94 3.35
CA SER A 165 6.87 11.26 2.98
C SER A 165 5.51 11.55 3.62
N PRO A 166 5.18 12.83 3.88
CA PRO A 166 3.84 13.24 4.27
C PRO A 166 2.83 12.91 3.18
N ASP A 167 1.59 12.61 3.58
CA ASP A 167 0.48 12.58 2.64
C ASP A 167 0.16 14.00 2.15
N SER A 168 -0.72 14.14 1.18
CA SER A 168 -1.25 15.44 0.75
C SER A 168 -2.77 15.48 0.79
N ALA A 169 -3.34 16.67 0.97
CA ALA A 169 -4.77 16.91 0.99
C ALA A 169 -5.14 18.22 0.29
N ILE A 170 -6.30 18.23 -0.33
CA ILE A 170 -6.85 19.39 -1.05
C ILE A 170 -8.35 19.51 -0.76
N SER A 171 -8.83 20.75 -0.64
CA SER A 171 -10.23 21.05 -0.33
C SER A 171 -11.19 20.44 -1.36
N ARG A 172 -12.38 19.99 -0.91
CA ARG A 172 -13.48 19.55 -1.80
C ARG A 172 -14.09 20.66 -2.66
N SER A 173 -13.69 21.92 -2.46
CA SER A 173 -14.02 23.00 -3.39
C SER A 173 -13.36 22.84 -4.77
N VAL A 174 -12.31 22.04 -4.87
CA VAL A 174 -11.68 21.63 -6.14
C VAL A 174 -12.43 20.41 -6.69
N ARG A 175 -12.63 20.35 -8.01
CA ARG A 175 -13.29 19.19 -8.64
C ARG A 175 -12.49 17.92 -8.37
N ASP A 176 -13.17 16.80 -8.16
CA ASP A 176 -12.56 15.50 -7.84
C ASP A 176 -11.44 15.09 -8.81
N THR A 177 -11.66 15.18 -10.12
CA THR A 177 -10.65 14.83 -11.13
C THR A 177 -9.44 15.75 -11.10
N GLU A 178 -9.65 17.04 -10.83
CA GLU A 178 -8.56 18.04 -10.73
C GLU A 178 -7.79 17.87 -9.44
N ALA A 179 -8.49 17.58 -8.34
CA ALA A 179 -7.91 17.27 -7.05
C ALA A 179 -7.05 16.01 -7.15
N ALA A 180 -7.57 14.93 -7.72
CA ALA A 180 -6.83 13.69 -7.88
C ALA A 180 -5.55 13.88 -8.72
N TYR A 181 -5.66 14.56 -9.86
CA TYR A 181 -4.50 14.87 -10.69
C TYR A 181 -3.47 15.73 -9.94
N THR A 182 -3.92 16.78 -9.25
CA THR A 182 -3.05 17.68 -8.48
C THR A 182 -2.31 16.97 -7.36
N LEU A 183 -3.03 16.14 -6.58
CA LEU A 183 -2.44 15.36 -5.49
C LEU A 183 -1.40 14.36 -6.01
N ASN A 184 -1.70 13.64 -7.10
CA ASN A 184 -0.75 12.72 -7.70
C ASN A 184 0.52 13.44 -8.20
N VAL A 185 0.38 14.54 -8.92
CA VAL A 185 1.54 15.31 -9.42
C VAL A 185 2.36 15.88 -8.24
N PHE A 186 1.70 16.41 -7.21
CA PHE A 186 2.40 16.93 -6.03
C PHE A 186 3.14 15.84 -5.24
N ASN A 187 2.49 14.68 -5.04
CA ASN A 187 3.12 13.55 -4.37
C ASN A 187 4.33 13.03 -5.13
N LEU A 188 4.23 12.89 -6.45
CA LEU A 188 5.36 12.47 -7.29
C LEU A 188 6.48 13.50 -7.30
N TYR A 189 6.16 14.80 -7.34
CA TYR A 189 7.14 15.87 -7.18
C TYR A 189 7.93 15.73 -5.88
N ILE A 190 7.25 15.43 -4.76
CA ILE A 190 7.93 15.16 -3.49
C ILE A 190 8.89 13.96 -3.60
N LEU A 191 8.42 12.85 -4.17
CA LEU A 191 9.20 11.61 -4.26
C LEU A 191 10.38 11.69 -5.22
N GLU A 192 10.23 12.41 -6.34
CA GLU A 192 11.25 12.48 -7.39
C GLU A 192 12.26 13.60 -7.14
N GLU A 193 11.81 14.77 -6.68
CA GLU A 193 12.69 15.94 -6.54
C GLU A 193 13.18 16.19 -5.11
N SER A 194 12.59 15.51 -4.11
CA SER A 194 12.92 15.72 -2.69
C SER A 194 13.03 17.21 -2.30
N PRO A 195 12.01 18.02 -2.62
CA PRO A 195 12.07 19.46 -2.47
C PRO A 195 12.14 19.88 -1.00
N LYS A 196 12.77 21.03 -0.75
CA LYS A 196 12.71 21.69 0.56
C LYS A 196 11.45 22.55 0.63
N LEU A 197 10.40 21.99 1.23
CA LEU A 197 9.11 22.66 1.41
C LEU A 197 8.96 23.22 2.82
N GLU A 198 8.33 24.38 2.93
CA GLU A 198 8.02 25.05 4.18
C GLU A 198 6.59 25.62 4.09
N ASP A 199 5.99 25.90 5.25
CA ASP A 199 4.69 26.56 5.33
C ASP A 199 4.68 27.89 4.57
N GLY A 200 3.62 28.11 3.80
CA GLY A 200 3.46 29.32 3.01
C GLY A 200 4.09 29.26 1.61
N HIS A 201 4.91 28.26 1.31
CA HIS A 201 5.34 27.96 -0.06
C HIS A 201 4.15 27.73 -0.98
N THR A 202 4.36 27.91 -2.29
CA THR A 202 3.32 27.70 -3.28
C THR A 202 3.65 26.57 -4.23
N PHE A 203 2.62 25.83 -4.63
CA PHE A 203 2.71 24.79 -5.64
C PHE A 203 1.73 25.08 -6.78
N SER A 204 2.13 24.76 -8.01
CA SER A 204 1.27 24.74 -9.18
C SER A 204 1.79 23.69 -10.15
N ILE A 205 0.86 22.97 -10.79
CA ILE A 205 1.21 21.93 -11.78
C ILE A 205 1.76 22.52 -13.09
N ALA A 206 1.47 23.79 -13.38
CA ALA A 206 1.92 24.52 -14.57
C ALA A 206 1.88 26.04 -14.32
N ALA A 207 2.48 26.83 -15.22
CA ALA A 207 2.55 28.28 -15.08
C ALA A 207 1.18 28.98 -15.10
N ASP A 208 0.22 28.42 -15.85
CA ASP A 208 -1.14 28.90 -16.06
C ASP A 208 -2.20 28.13 -15.25
N ALA A 209 -1.78 27.17 -14.43
CA ALA A 209 -2.65 26.39 -13.58
C ALA A 209 -2.92 27.07 -12.21
N PRO A 210 -3.96 26.63 -11.48
CA PRO A 210 -4.25 27.14 -10.15
C PRO A 210 -3.05 26.99 -9.21
N LYS A 211 -2.82 28.04 -8.39
CA LYS A 211 -1.77 28.04 -7.37
C LYS A 211 -2.35 27.63 -6.02
N PHE A 212 -1.60 26.80 -5.31
CA PHE A 212 -1.94 26.35 -3.96
C PHE A 212 -0.90 26.86 -2.98
N ARG A 213 -1.34 27.30 -1.80
CA ARG A 213 -0.44 27.55 -0.67
C ARG A 213 -0.35 26.30 0.17
N LEU A 214 0.88 25.94 0.51
CA LEU A 214 1.20 24.76 1.29
C LEU A 214 1.15 25.07 2.78
N ARG A 215 0.62 24.14 3.55
CA ARG A 215 0.64 24.13 5.00
C ARG A 215 0.83 22.70 5.48
N HIS A 216 1.85 22.47 6.29
CA HIS A 216 2.14 21.19 6.91
C HIS A 216 1.36 21.06 8.22
N VAL A 217 0.77 19.90 8.45
CA VAL A 217 0.10 19.57 9.71
C VAL A 217 0.42 18.15 10.15
N SER A 218 0.29 17.88 11.44
CA SER A 218 0.29 16.52 11.97
C SER A 218 -0.88 15.71 11.40
N ASP A 219 -0.68 14.40 11.27
CA ASP A 219 -1.77 13.51 10.87
C ASP A 219 -2.69 13.22 12.06
N GLU A 220 -3.81 13.92 12.11
CA GLU A 220 -4.87 13.73 13.10
C GLU A 220 -6.01 12.84 12.59
N ARG A 221 -5.92 12.32 11.35
CA ARG A 221 -6.97 11.47 10.74
C ARG A 221 -6.99 10.08 11.36
N HIS A 222 -5.83 9.61 11.81
CA HIS A 222 -5.58 8.26 12.31
C HIS A 222 -4.81 8.33 13.63
N SER A 223 -5.11 7.42 14.57
CA SER A 223 -4.32 7.31 15.80
C SER A 223 -2.91 6.82 15.49
N PRO A 224 -1.89 7.15 16.30
CA PRO A 224 -0.51 6.70 16.03
C PRO A 224 -0.33 5.18 15.89
N ASP A 225 -1.21 4.39 16.53
CA ASP A 225 -1.20 2.92 16.48
C ASP A 225 -1.97 2.34 15.26
N ASP A 226 -2.68 3.18 14.50
CA ASP A 226 -3.39 2.81 13.28
C ASP A 226 -2.41 2.71 12.11
N LEU A 227 -2.46 1.61 11.35
CA LEU A 227 -1.58 1.36 10.20
C LEU A 227 -1.63 2.46 9.14
N PHE A 228 -2.73 3.22 9.04
CA PHE A 228 -2.88 4.34 8.11
C PHE A 228 -2.20 5.63 8.57
N HIS A 229 -1.79 5.72 9.84
CA HIS A 229 -1.21 6.94 10.39
C HIS A 229 0.12 7.29 9.74
N ASN A 230 0.20 8.50 9.20
CA ASN A 230 1.42 9.02 8.62
C ASN A 230 2.21 9.85 9.66
N PRO A 231 3.33 9.35 10.20
CA PRO A 231 4.12 10.09 11.18
C PRO A 231 4.81 11.33 10.60
N GLN A 232 4.88 11.46 9.26
CA GLN A 232 5.38 12.64 8.58
C GLN A 232 4.32 13.73 8.41
N GLY A 233 3.06 13.45 8.77
CA GLY A 233 1.96 14.41 8.68
C GLY A 233 1.37 14.51 7.27
N LEU A 234 0.84 15.69 6.97
CA LEU A 234 0.04 15.99 5.79
C LEU A 234 0.38 17.38 5.25
N TRP A 235 0.59 17.50 3.95
CA TRP A 235 0.58 18.78 3.24
C TRP A 235 -0.85 19.13 2.82
N CYS A 236 -1.40 20.20 3.39
CA CYS A 236 -2.64 20.81 2.90
C CYS A 236 -2.33 21.79 1.76
N LEU A 237 -2.99 21.60 0.61
CA LEU A 237 -2.93 22.45 -0.56
C LEU A 237 -4.16 23.37 -0.54
N ASP A 238 -3.98 24.57 -0.01
CA ASP A 238 -5.03 25.58 0.11
C ASP A 238 -5.07 26.42 -1.18
N LEU A 239 -6.15 26.29 -1.96
CA LEU A 239 -6.31 27.01 -3.23
C LEU A 239 -6.23 28.53 -3.01
N LEU A 240 -5.36 29.19 -3.77
CA LEU A 240 -5.29 30.64 -3.78
C LEU A 240 -6.38 31.21 -4.68
N ALA A 241 -7.20 32.11 -4.13
CA ALA A 241 -8.04 32.96 -4.96
C ALA A 241 -7.13 33.80 -5.86
N ASN A 242 -7.42 33.79 -7.16
CA ASN A 242 -6.79 34.67 -8.14
C ASN A 242 -7.14 36.14 -7.86
#